data_AF-A0A1G8S4Z2-F1
#
_entry.id   AF-A0A1G8S4Z2-F1
#
_cell.length_a   1.000
_cell.length_b   1.000
_cell.length_c   1.000
_cell.angle_alpha   90.00
_cell.angle_beta   90.00
_cell.angle_gamma   90.00
#
_symmetry.space_group_name_H-M   'P 1'
#
loop_
_entity.id
_entity.type
_entity.pdbx_description
1 polymer ?
#
loop_
_entity_poly.entity_id
_entity_poly.type
_entity_poly.pdbx_seq_one_letter_code
_entity_poly.pdbx_strand_id
1 'polypeptide(L)'
;MLKFTPILLALIYGLVMYRFSVWRTQAELSARSTELKDPQLQPMLDRMAAALELPRVRVHLYDIEPVNGLAAPDGRIFITNGFYQKFRQGEVTAEEMASVVAHELGHVALGHARRRMIDFSGQNALRTALAMVFARFLPGIGVWIANMLTTLLAARLSRGDEYEADEYASALLIKAGIGTAPQKSLFEKLEALTNSRAGVMPAWLMSHPPTKDRIAAIERHEISWGAP
;
A
#
# COMPACT_ATOMS: atom_id res chain seq x y z
N MET A 1 23.59 -2.68 -40.36
CA MET A 1 22.29 -2.31 -39.72
C MET A 1 22.12 -3.02 -38.37
N LEU A 2 23.02 -2.80 -37.39
CA LEU A 2 23.04 -3.53 -36.10
C LEU A 2 23.28 -2.64 -34.86
N LYS A 3 23.18 -1.31 -34.98
CA LYS A 3 23.50 -0.38 -33.88
C LYS A 3 22.54 -0.48 -32.68
N PHE A 4 21.34 -1.05 -32.88
CA PHE A 4 20.30 -1.14 -31.84
C PHE A 4 20.10 -2.54 -31.28
N THR A 5 20.71 -3.58 -31.86
CA THR A 5 20.54 -4.97 -31.42
C THR A 5 20.90 -5.19 -29.95
N PRO A 6 21.99 -4.62 -29.40
CA PRO A 6 22.31 -4.75 -27.97
C PRO A 6 21.26 -4.11 -27.05
N ILE A 7 20.70 -2.97 -27.45
CA ILE A 7 19.65 -2.26 -26.70
C ILE A 7 18.35 -3.07 -26.73
N LEU A 8 17.98 -3.59 -27.90
CA LEU A 8 16.80 -4.43 -28.06
C LEU A 8 16.89 -5.71 -27.22
N LEU A 9 18.05 -6.37 -27.21
CA LEU A 9 18.29 -7.56 -26.39
C LEU A 9 18.21 -7.25 -24.89
N ALA A 10 18.76 -6.12 -24.44
CA ALA A 10 18.66 -5.69 -23.05
C ALA A 10 17.21 -5.39 -22.64
N LEU A 11 16.41 -4.75 -23.50
CA LEU A 11 14.99 -4.50 -23.27
C LEU A 11 14.19 -5.80 -23.20
N ILE A 12 14.44 -6.75 -24.11
CA ILE A 12 13.79 -8.07 -24.11
C ILE A 12 14.16 -8.83 -22.83
N TYR A 13 15.44 -8.85 -22.47
CA TYR A 13 15.90 -9.49 -21.24
C TYR A 13 15.24 -8.89 -19.99
N GLY A 14 15.18 -7.57 -19.90
CA GLY A 14 14.49 -6.86 -18.82
C GLY A 14 13.00 -7.22 -18.75
N LEU A 15 12.32 -7.28 -19.89
CA LEU A 15 10.91 -7.68 -19.97
C LEU A 15 10.70 -9.14 -19.51
N VAL A 16 11.58 -10.06 -19.93
CA VAL A 16 11.53 -11.47 -19.53
C VAL A 16 11.77 -11.62 -18.03
N MET A 17 12.81 -10.98 -17.49
CA MET A 17 13.10 -10.99 -16.06
C MET A 17 11.96 -10.39 -15.23
N TYR A 18 11.34 -9.31 -15.72
CA TYR A 18 10.15 -8.73 -15.09
C TYR A 18 8.99 -9.73 -15.06
N ARG A 19 8.67 -10.37 -16.20
CA ARG A 19 7.60 -11.36 -16.28
C ARG A 19 7.87 -12.54 -15.35
N PHE A 20 9.10 -13.02 -15.29
CA PHE A 20 9.53 -14.08 -14.38
C PHE A 20 9.41 -13.66 -12.91
N SER A 21 9.81 -12.44 -12.56
CA SER A 21 9.69 -11.91 -11.20
C SER A 21 8.22 -11.81 -10.76
N VAL A 22 7.34 -11.24 -11.60
CA VAL A 22 5.90 -11.14 -11.31
C VAL A 22 5.30 -12.53 -11.12
N TRP A 23 5.61 -13.46 -12.01
CA TRP A 23 5.15 -14.84 -11.92
C TRP A 23 5.60 -15.51 -10.60
N ARG A 24 6.87 -15.35 -10.23
CA ARG A 24 7.42 -15.91 -8.99
C ARG A 24 6.72 -15.35 -7.76
N THR A 25 6.54 -14.04 -7.68
CA THR A 25 5.83 -13.39 -6.57
C THR A 25 4.37 -13.84 -6.50
N GLN A 26 3.68 -13.96 -7.63
CA GLN A 26 2.31 -14.47 -7.67
C GLN A 26 2.21 -15.93 -7.21
N ALA A 27 3.17 -16.77 -7.61
CA ALA A 27 3.25 -18.16 -7.19
C ALA A 27 3.47 -18.26 -5.67
N GLU A 28 4.38 -17.46 -5.11
CA GLU A 28 4.65 -17.43 -3.67
C GLU A 28 3.43 -16.97 -2.87
N LEU A 29 2.80 -15.85 -3.26
CA LEU A 29 1.59 -15.35 -2.62
C LEU A 29 0.47 -16.39 -2.65
N SER A 30 0.29 -17.09 -3.77
CA SER A 30 -0.76 -18.11 -3.91
C SER A 30 -0.45 -19.37 -3.10
N ALA A 31 0.83 -19.73 -2.94
CA ALA A 31 1.24 -20.89 -2.13
C ALA A 31 1.13 -20.62 -0.62
N ARG A 32 1.25 -19.35 -0.20
CA ARG A 32 1.29 -18.93 1.21
C ARG A 32 0.05 -18.16 1.66
N SER A 33 -1.03 -18.23 0.89
CA SER A 33 -2.27 -17.58 1.26
C SER A 33 -3.48 -18.46 1.05
N THR A 34 -4.49 -18.22 1.88
CA THR A 34 -5.79 -18.88 1.80
C THR A 34 -6.89 -17.84 1.82
N GLU A 35 -7.98 -18.04 1.07
CA GLU A 35 -9.13 -17.14 1.12
C GLU A 35 -9.67 -17.07 2.55
N LEU A 36 -9.78 -15.87 3.11
CA LEU A 36 -10.27 -15.63 4.46
C LEU A 36 -11.80 -15.61 4.43
N LYS A 37 -12.43 -16.62 5.05
CA LYS A 37 -13.89 -16.75 5.17
C LYS A 37 -14.30 -16.71 6.64
N ASP A 38 -14.18 -15.52 7.23
CA ASP A 38 -14.54 -15.30 8.62
C ASP A 38 -15.98 -14.74 8.73
N PRO A 39 -16.88 -15.38 9.51
CA PRO A 39 -18.29 -14.98 9.59
C PRO A 39 -18.52 -13.62 10.25
N GLN A 40 -17.60 -13.12 11.08
CA GLN A 40 -17.68 -11.79 11.68
C GLN A 40 -17.22 -10.71 10.71
N LEU A 41 -16.23 -11.01 9.85
CA LEU A 41 -15.75 -10.07 8.83
C LEU A 41 -16.65 -10.03 7.59
N GLN A 42 -17.27 -11.16 7.22
CA GLN A 42 -18.06 -11.30 5.99
C GLN A 42 -19.12 -10.21 5.79
N PRO A 43 -19.92 -9.81 6.80
CA PRO A 43 -20.92 -8.75 6.62
C PRO A 43 -20.31 -7.41 6.18
N MET A 44 -19.11 -7.08 6.67
CA MET A 44 -18.43 -5.85 6.25
C MET A 44 -17.94 -5.94 4.80
N LEU A 45 -17.40 -7.11 4.40
CA LEU A 45 -16.98 -7.35 3.02
C LEU A 45 -18.17 -7.29 2.06
N ASP A 46 -19.32 -7.84 2.45
CA ASP A 46 -20.54 -7.84 1.64
C ASP A 46 -21.09 -6.42 1.45
N ARG A 47 -21.07 -5.59 2.50
CA ARG A 47 -21.45 -4.18 2.43
C ARG A 47 -20.55 -3.38 1.49
N MET A 48 -19.23 -3.59 1.56
CA MET A 48 -18.29 -2.98 0.63
C MET A 48 -18.47 -3.48 -0.80
N ALA A 49 -18.71 -4.79 -0.99
CA ALA A 49 -18.99 -5.37 -2.29
C ALA A 49 -20.25 -4.75 -2.92
N ALA A 50 -21.33 -4.61 -2.14
CA ALA A 50 -22.55 -3.94 -2.58
C ALA A 50 -22.31 -2.47 -2.92
N ALA A 51 -21.55 -1.73 -2.10
CA ALA A 51 -21.21 -0.33 -2.36
C ALA A 51 -20.36 -0.14 -3.64
N LEU A 52 -19.56 -1.15 -4.01
CA LEU A 52 -18.73 -1.17 -5.22
C LEU A 52 -19.42 -1.84 -6.42
N GLU A 53 -20.64 -2.33 -6.26
CA GLU A 53 -21.36 -3.12 -7.28
C GLU A 53 -20.57 -4.35 -7.76
N LEU A 54 -19.81 -4.95 -6.84
CA LEU A 54 -19.02 -6.15 -7.08
C LEU A 54 -19.77 -7.39 -6.59
N PRO A 55 -19.60 -8.55 -7.25
CA PRO A 55 -20.20 -9.79 -6.79
C PRO A 55 -19.64 -10.23 -5.43
N ARG A 56 -18.37 -9.91 -5.15
CA ARG A 56 -17.71 -10.13 -3.86
C ARG A 56 -16.39 -9.38 -3.75
N VAL A 57 -16.04 -8.97 -2.53
CA VAL A 57 -14.68 -8.56 -2.15
C VAL A 57 -13.95 -9.77 -1.58
N ARG A 58 -12.83 -10.17 -2.19
CA ARG A 58 -12.02 -11.31 -1.75
C ARG A 58 -10.82 -10.84 -0.94
N VAL A 59 -10.70 -11.37 0.27
CA VAL A 59 -9.55 -11.14 1.16
C VAL A 59 -8.86 -12.48 1.40
N HIS A 60 -7.53 -12.47 1.42
CA HIS A 60 -6.72 -13.66 1.68
C HIS A 60 -5.94 -13.49 2.98
N LEU A 61 -5.79 -14.56 3.75
CA LEU A 61 -4.90 -14.61 4.88
C LEU A 61 -3.50 -14.96 4.38
N TYR A 62 -2.51 -14.10 4.63
CA TYR A 62 -1.11 -14.34 4.31
C TYR A 62 -0.34 -14.77 5.57
N ASP A 63 0.33 -15.91 5.50
CA ASP A 63 0.95 -16.55 6.67
C ASP A 63 2.29 -15.90 7.06
N ILE A 64 2.20 -14.71 7.66
CA ILE A 64 3.32 -14.01 8.29
C ILE A 64 2.91 -13.42 9.65
N GLU A 65 3.85 -13.39 10.60
CA GLU A 65 3.64 -12.85 11.96
C GLU A 65 3.39 -11.33 12.05
N PRO A 66 4.03 -10.45 11.25
CA PRO A 66 3.85 -9.01 11.42
C PRO A 66 2.41 -8.57 11.14
N VAL A 67 1.90 -7.62 11.92
CA VAL A 67 0.57 -6.99 11.70
C VAL A 67 0.63 -6.10 10.45
N ASN A 68 -0.08 -6.48 9.38
CA ASN A 68 -0.14 -5.69 8.14
C ASN A 68 -1.35 -6.03 7.25
N GLY A 69 -1.67 -5.11 6.33
CA GLY A 69 -2.48 -5.36 5.13
C GLY A 69 -1.58 -5.23 3.88
N LEU A 70 -1.95 -5.89 2.79
CA LEU A 70 -1.25 -5.70 1.51
C LEU A 70 -2.15 -5.98 0.30
N ALA A 71 -2.13 -5.05 -0.64
CA ALA A 71 -2.65 -5.21 -1.99
C ALA A 71 -1.57 -5.75 -2.95
N ALA A 72 -1.82 -6.90 -3.56
CA ALA A 72 -0.94 -7.40 -4.61
C ALA A 72 -1.21 -6.69 -5.96
N PRO A 73 -0.21 -6.65 -6.86
CA PRO A 73 -0.36 -6.03 -8.19
C PRO A 73 -1.44 -6.67 -9.08
N ASP A 74 -1.91 -7.88 -8.75
CA ASP A 74 -3.00 -8.57 -9.43
C ASP A 74 -4.39 -8.23 -8.85
N GLY A 75 -4.46 -7.28 -7.92
CA GLY A 75 -5.70 -6.78 -7.31
C GLY A 75 -6.21 -7.65 -6.15
N ARG A 76 -5.47 -8.69 -5.74
CA ARG A 76 -5.82 -9.46 -4.54
C ARG A 76 -5.46 -8.67 -3.29
N ILE A 77 -6.37 -8.68 -2.32
CA ILE A 77 -6.17 -8.10 -0.99
C ILE A 77 -5.76 -9.21 -0.02
N PHE A 78 -4.77 -8.92 0.82
CA PHE A 78 -4.26 -9.83 1.83
C PHE A 78 -4.21 -9.14 3.18
N ILE A 79 -4.47 -9.94 4.21
CA ILE A 79 -4.33 -9.61 5.61
C ILE A 79 -3.34 -10.58 6.22
N THR A 80 -2.42 -10.12 7.05
CA THR A 80 -1.46 -11.02 7.69
C THR A 80 -2.08 -11.84 8.80
N ASN A 81 -1.53 -13.04 9.04
CA ASN A 81 -1.92 -13.87 10.17
C ASN A 81 -1.78 -13.13 11.50
N GLY A 82 -0.72 -12.34 11.69
CA GLY A 82 -0.57 -11.46 12.86
C GLY A 82 -1.75 -10.53 13.09
N PHE A 83 -2.22 -9.84 12.05
CA PHE A 83 -3.35 -8.92 12.17
C PHE A 83 -4.67 -9.65 12.43
N TYR A 84 -4.88 -10.77 11.75
CA TYR A 84 -6.05 -11.62 11.98
C TYR A 84 -6.11 -12.18 13.41
N GLN A 85 -4.97 -12.49 14.03
CA GLN A 85 -4.95 -12.92 15.43
C GLN A 85 -5.35 -11.80 16.39
N LYS A 86 -4.98 -10.54 16.10
CA LYS A 86 -5.45 -9.37 16.87
C LYS A 86 -6.96 -9.19 16.78
N PHE A 87 -7.52 -9.42 15.59
CA PHE A 87 -8.96 -9.49 15.38
C PHE A 87 -9.61 -10.62 16.21
N ARG A 88 -9.08 -11.83 16.14
CA ARG A 88 -9.60 -12.98 16.90
C ARG A 88 -9.49 -12.82 18.42
N GLN A 89 -8.54 -12.03 18.89
CA GLN A 89 -8.35 -11.70 20.31
C GLN A 89 -9.28 -10.58 20.78
N GLY A 90 -10.05 -9.95 19.89
CA GLY A 90 -10.94 -8.84 20.20
C GLY A 90 -10.23 -7.49 20.37
N GLU A 91 -8.94 -7.42 20.05
CA GLU A 91 -8.18 -6.15 20.06
C GLU A 91 -8.58 -5.25 18.88
N VAL A 92 -8.99 -5.88 17.77
CA VAL A 92 -9.44 -5.23 16.53
C VAL A 92 -10.86 -5.70 16.20
N THR A 93 -11.76 -4.79 15.83
CA THR A 93 -13.15 -5.13 15.43
C THR A 93 -13.27 -5.46 13.95
N ALA A 94 -14.42 -5.99 13.53
CA ALA A 94 -14.67 -6.31 12.13
C ALA A 94 -14.70 -5.04 11.25
N GLU A 95 -15.21 -3.94 11.77
CA GLU A 95 -15.23 -2.64 11.10
C GLU A 95 -13.82 -2.05 10.96
N GLU A 96 -12.97 -2.23 11.98
CA GLU A 96 -11.56 -1.82 11.91
C GLU A 96 -10.81 -2.67 10.87
N MET A 97 -11.04 -3.98 10.83
CA MET A 97 -10.52 -4.85 9.77
C MET A 97 -11.00 -4.41 8.38
N ALA A 98 -12.28 -4.04 8.26
CA ALA A 98 -12.85 -3.53 7.02
C ALA A 98 -12.17 -2.22 6.58
N SER A 99 -11.74 -1.37 7.51
CA SER A 99 -11.02 -0.14 7.17
C SER A 99 -9.67 -0.41 6.50
N VAL A 100 -8.94 -1.46 6.92
CA VAL A 100 -7.70 -1.88 6.24
C VAL A 100 -8.01 -2.43 4.86
N VAL A 101 -9.04 -3.27 4.74
CA VAL A 101 -9.45 -3.80 3.43
C VAL A 101 -9.82 -2.67 2.47
N ALA A 102 -10.56 -1.66 2.95
CA ALA A 102 -10.94 -0.50 2.16
C ALA A 102 -9.72 0.33 1.71
N HIS A 103 -8.73 0.50 2.59
CA HIS A 103 -7.46 1.17 2.28
C HIS A 103 -6.65 0.41 1.22
N GLU A 104 -6.51 -0.90 1.36
CA GLU A 104 -5.83 -1.73 0.35
C GLU A 104 -6.58 -1.74 -1.00
N LEU A 105 -7.92 -1.74 -0.97
CA LEU A 105 -8.74 -1.55 -2.18
C LEU A 105 -8.48 -0.19 -2.84
N GLY A 106 -8.24 0.87 -2.06
CA GLY A 106 -7.84 2.18 -2.56
C GLY A 106 -6.52 2.12 -3.33
N HIS A 107 -5.50 1.45 -2.79
CA HIS A 107 -4.24 1.24 -3.51
C HIS A 107 -4.41 0.51 -4.85
N VAL A 108 -5.31 -0.49 -4.90
CA VAL A 108 -5.63 -1.20 -6.14
C VAL A 108 -6.38 -0.30 -7.11
N ALA A 109 -7.45 0.35 -6.67
CA ALA A 109 -8.33 1.16 -7.49
C ALA A 109 -7.60 2.34 -8.15
N LEU A 110 -6.70 2.98 -7.40
CA LEU A 110 -5.91 4.13 -7.87
C LEU A 110 -4.61 3.74 -8.58
N GLY A 111 -4.30 2.44 -8.61
CA GLY A 111 -3.15 1.90 -9.33
C GLY A 111 -1.81 2.30 -8.72
N HIS A 112 -1.73 2.53 -7.40
CA HIS A 112 -0.52 2.98 -6.70
C HIS A 112 0.67 2.04 -6.95
N ALA A 113 0.46 0.72 -6.92
CA ALA A 113 1.52 -0.24 -7.24
C ALA A 113 2.05 -0.09 -8.67
N ARG A 114 1.16 0.16 -9.64
CA ARG A 114 1.55 0.39 -11.05
C ARG A 114 2.27 1.73 -11.22
N ARG A 115 1.79 2.78 -10.55
CA ARG A 115 2.40 4.12 -10.55
C ARG A 115 3.82 4.06 -9.98
N ARG A 116 4.00 3.45 -8.79
CA ARG A 116 5.32 3.24 -8.17
C ARG A 116 6.30 2.48 -9.07
N MET A 117 5.84 1.47 -9.80
CA MET A 117 6.69 0.75 -10.75
C MET A 117 7.15 1.63 -11.92
N ILE A 118 6.25 2.45 -12.48
CA ILE A 118 6.58 3.38 -13.57
C ILE A 118 7.53 4.46 -13.04
N ASP A 119 7.20 5.05 -11.90
CA ASP A 119 7.97 6.11 -11.28
C ASP A 119 9.38 5.64 -10.90
N PHE A 120 9.57 4.38 -10.49
CA PHE A 120 10.91 3.85 -10.24
C PHE A 120 11.83 3.93 -11.48
N SER A 121 11.28 3.69 -12.67
CA SER A 121 12.04 3.80 -13.93
C SER A 121 12.37 5.27 -14.26
N GLY A 122 11.40 6.17 -14.07
CA GLY A 122 11.59 7.62 -14.27
C GLY A 122 12.54 8.23 -13.24
N GLN A 123 12.45 7.80 -11.98
CA GLN A 123 13.30 8.23 -10.88
C GLN A 123 14.74 7.79 -11.09
N ASN A 124 14.99 6.58 -11.60
CA ASN A 124 16.35 6.16 -11.94
C ASN A 124 16.91 6.96 -13.12
N ALA A 125 16.11 7.23 -14.16
CA ALA A 125 16.55 8.08 -15.27
C ALA A 125 16.85 9.52 -14.80
N LEU A 126 15.99 10.09 -13.95
CA LEU A 126 16.18 11.40 -13.35
C LEU A 126 17.41 11.43 -12.43
N ARG A 127 17.59 10.41 -11.60
CA ARG A 127 18.76 10.23 -10.72
C ARG A 127 20.04 10.20 -11.53
N THR A 128 20.09 9.44 -12.62
CA THR A 128 21.25 9.37 -13.52
C THR A 128 21.49 10.73 -14.20
N ALA A 129 20.46 11.41 -14.67
CA ALA A 129 20.59 12.74 -15.26
C ALA A 129 21.12 13.78 -14.25
N LEU A 130 20.55 13.84 -13.05
CA LEU A 130 21.01 14.72 -11.97
C LEU A 130 22.43 14.38 -11.53
N ALA A 131 22.76 13.10 -11.40
CA ALA A 131 24.11 12.66 -11.07
C ALA A 131 25.13 13.10 -12.14
N MET A 132 24.80 12.99 -13.44
CA MET A 132 25.67 13.46 -14.52
C MET A 132 25.87 14.99 -14.50
N VAL A 133 24.79 15.75 -14.25
CA VAL A 133 24.86 17.21 -14.16
C VAL A 133 25.66 17.62 -12.94
N PHE A 134 25.32 17.11 -11.75
CA PHE A 134 26.00 17.51 -10.52
C PHE A 134 27.43 16.98 -10.42
N ALA A 135 27.76 15.80 -10.98
CA ALA A 135 29.14 15.34 -11.01
C ALA A 135 30.08 16.26 -11.80
N ARG A 136 29.53 17.05 -12.75
CA ARG A 136 30.29 18.04 -13.53
C ARG A 136 30.62 19.30 -12.75
N PHE A 137 29.78 19.68 -11.78
CA PHE A 137 29.94 20.92 -10.99
C PHE A 137 30.40 20.67 -9.55
N LEU A 138 30.12 19.48 -9.01
CA LEU A 138 30.37 19.04 -7.63
C LEU A 138 30.86 17.58 -7.63
N PRO A 139 32.12 17.33 -7.99
CA PRO A 139 32.69 15.97 -8.04
C PRO A 139 32.58 15.28 -6.67
N GLY A 140 32.14 14.03 -6.64
CA GLY A 140 31.97 13.24 -5.42
C GLY A 140 30.69 13.53 -4.61
N ILE A 141 30.30 14.80 -4.45
CA ILE A 141 29.13 15.22 -3.66
C ILE A 141 27.84 15.25 -4.51
N GLY A 142 27.94 15.53 -5.81
CA GLY A 142 26.80 15.67 -6.70
C GLY A 142 25.93 14.42 -6.83
N VAL A 143 26.55 13.23 -6.80
CA VAL A 143 25.84 11.95 -6.78
C VAL A 143 25.07 11.76 -5.47
N TRP A 144 25.65 12.19 -4.34
CA TRP A 144 25.00 12.10 -3.04
C TRP A 144 23.78 13.04 -2.96
N ILE A 145 23.90 14.26 -3.46
CA ILE A 145 22.79 15.23 -3.55
C ILE A 145 21.67 14.68 -4.46
N ALA A 146 22.03 14.16 -5.64
CA ALA A 146 21.05 13.55 -6.56
C ALA A 146 20.28 12.42 -5.89
N ASN A 147 20.98 11.52 -5.18
CA ASN A 147 20.36 10.43 -4.44
C ASN A 147 19.39 10.95 -3.37
N MET A 148 19.84 11.91 -2.55
CA MET A 148 19.02 12.50 -1.48
C MET A 148 17.73 13.11 -2.04
N LEU A 149 17.82 13.92 -3.11
CA LEU A 149 16.65 14.53 -3.74
C LEU A 149 15.67 13.50 -4.29
N THR A 150 16.18 12.45 -4.95
CA THR A 150 15.34 11.38 -5.50
C THR A 150 14.64 10.56 -4.40
N THR A 151 15.32 10.29 -3.29
CA THR A 151 14.74 9.61 -2.13
C THR A 151 13.65 10.47 -1.48
N LEU A 152 13.86 11.77 -1.33
CA LEU A 152 12.85 12.69 -0.78
C LEU A 152 11.61 12.76 -1.67
N LEU A 153 11.81 12.81 -2.99
CA LEU A 153 10.71 12.79 -3.95
C LEU A 153 9.93 11.47 -3.87
N ALA A 154 10.62 10.33 -3.85
CA ALA A 154 10.00 9.01 -3.70
C ALA A 154 9.18 8.92 -2.40
N ALA A 155 9.74 9.38 -1.28
CA ALA A 155 9.05 9.40 0.00
C ALA A 155 7.82 10.32 0.00
N ARG A 156 7.88 11.48 -0.68
CA ARG A 156 6.73 12.39 -0.82
C ARG A 156 5.62 11.78 -1.68
N LEU A 157 5.97 11.19 -2.82
CA LEU A 157 5.01 10.50 -3.70
C LEU A 157 4.35 9.33 -2.96
N SER A 158 5.15 8.53 -2.25
CA SER A 158 4.63 7.45 -1.41
C SER A 158 3.64 7.97 -0.37
N ARG A 159 3.93 9.07 0.34
CA ARG A 159 2.97 9.64 1.29
C ARG A 159 1.69 10.15 0.62
N GLY A 160 1.78 10.64 -0.62
CA GLY A 160 0.59 11.03 -1.41
C GLY A 160 -0.33 9.84 -1.67
N ASP A 161 0.23 8.72 -2.13
CA ASP A 161 -0.52 7.47 -2.34
C ASP A 161 -1.28 7.03 -1.08
N GLU A 162 -0.70 7.24 0.12
CA GLU A 162 -1.33 6.89 1.39
C GLU A 162 -2.55 7.76 1.72
N TYR A 163 -2.46 9.08 1.52
CA TYR A 163 -3.61 9.98 1.70
C TYR A 163 -4.71 9.70 0.66
N GLU A 164 -4.34 9.42 -0.58
CA GLU A 164 -5.29 9.03 -1.63
C GLU A 164 -6.01 7.72 -1.29
N ALA A 165 -5.28 6.73 -0.75
CA ALA A 165 -5.86 5.46 -0.31
C ALA A 165 -6.76 5.63 0.92
N ASP A 166 -6.41 6.53 1.85
CA ASP A 166 -7.25 6.86 3.00
C ASP A 166 -8.55 7.55 2.63
N GLU A 167 -8.47 8.53 1.74
CA GLU A 167 -9.64 9.23 1.22
C GLU A 167 -10.59 8.24 0.53
N TYR A 168 -10.05 7.36 -0.31
CA TYR A 168 -10.82 6.30 -0.95
C TYR A 168 -11.46 5.38 0.10
N ALA A 169 -10.70 4.96 1.11
CA ALA A 169 -11.21 4.09 2.17
C ALA A 169 -12.35 4.77 2.94
N SER A 170 -12.18 6.03 3.34
CA SER A 170 -13.23 6.80 4.03
C SER A 170 -14.49 6.90 3.19
N ALA A 171 -14.36 7.24 1.91
CA ALA A 171 -15.50 7.33 0.98
C ALA A 171 -16.22 5.98 0.83
N LEU A 172 -15.47 4.89 0.67
CA LEU A 172 -16.04 3.53 0.56
C LEU A 172 -16.73 3.10 1.86
N LEU A 173 -16.12 3.32 3.01
CA LEU A 173 -16.69 2.95 4.30
C LEU A 173 -17.97 3.74 4.58
N ILE A 174 -18.01 5.04 4.25
CA ILE A 174 -19.24 5.85 4.32
C ILE A 174 -20.30 5.30 3.38
N LYS A 175 -19.95 5.04 2.11
CA LYS A 175 -20.89 4.49 1.11
C LYS A 175 -21.44 3.12 1.51
N ALA A 176 -20.62 2.30 2.15
CA ALA A 176 -21.02 1.01 2.71
C ALA A 176 -21.85 1.13 4.00
N GLY A 177 -21.97 2.34 4.57
CA GLY A 177 -22.65 2.67 5.83
C GLY A 177 -21.88 2.26 7.09
N ILE A 178 -20.60 1.90 6.96
CA ILE A 178 -19.72 1.51 8.08
C ILE A 178 -19.27 2.77 8.83
N GLY A 179 -19.07 3.88 8.11
CA GLY A 179 -18.55 5.12 8.65
C GLY A 179 -17.03 5.11 8.81
N THR A 180 -16.47 6.26 9.16
CA THR A 180 -15.03 6.53 9.26
C THR A 180 -14.46 6.32 10.65
N ALA A 181 -15.30 6.24 11.69
CA ALA A 181 -14.87 6.01 13.07
C ALA A 181 -13.96 4.77 13.24
N PRO A 182 -14.23 3.62 12.59
CA PRO A 182 -13.35 2.45 12.67
C PRO A 182 -11.96 2.70 12.06
N GLN A 183 -11.88 3.48 10.98
CA GLN A 183 -10.59 3.84 10.36
C GLN A 183 -9.75 4.71 11.30
N LYS A 184 -10.38 5.71 11.94
CA LYS A 184 -9.72 6.57 12.94
C LYS A 184 -9.29 5.77 14.18
N SER A 185 -10.19 4.96 14.72
CA SER A 185 -9.91 4.13 15.91
C SER A 185 -8.78 3.13 15.66
N LEU A 186 -8.75 2.50 14.48
CA LEU A 186 -7.66 1.60 14.14
C LEU A 186 -6.32 2.33 14.08
N PHE A 187 -6.24 3.54 13.52
CA PHE A 187 -4.98 4.28 13.50
C PHE A 187 -4.44 4.59 14.91
N GLU A 188 -5.32 4.92 15.86
CA GLU A 188 -4.94 5.11 17.26
C GLU A 188 -4.45 3.80 17.90
N LYS A 189 -5.15 2.70 17.63
CA LYS A 189 -4.77 1.37 18.13
C LYS A 189 -3.47 0.86 17.52
N LEU A 190 -3.20 1.14 16.25
CA LEU A 190 -2.02 0.63 15.55
C LEU A 190 -0.73 1.07 16.24
N GLU A 191 -0.66 2.27 16.82
CA GLU A 191 0.51 2.68 17.61
C GLU A 191 0.73 1.76 18.82
N ALA A 192 -0.33 1.33 19.50
CA ALA A 192 -0.27 0.40 20.63
C ALA A 192 -0.06 -1.07 20.21
N LEU A 193 -0.78 -1.53 19.17
CA LEU A 193 -0.71 -2.89 18.62
C LEU A 193 0.65 -3.22 18.04
N THR A 194 1.39 -2.19 17.66
CA THR A 194 2.70 -2.33 17.05
C THR A 194 3.86 -2.08 18.01
N ASN A 195 3.58 -1.61 19.23
CA ASN A 195 4.56 -1.37 20.30
C ASN A 195 5.09 -2.66 20.97
N SER A 196 4.79 -3.84 20.41
CA SER A 196 4.96 -5.13 21.10
C SER A 196 6.36 -5.74 21.03
N ARG A 197 7.35 -5.11 20.36
CA ARG A 197 8.76 -5.56 20.42
C ARG A 197 9.69 -4.36 20.57
N ALA A 198 10.24 -4.19 21.79
CA ALA A 198 11.28 -3.21 22.09
C ALA A 198 12.40 -3.26 21.02
N GLY A 199 12.49 -2.22 20.19
CA GLY A 199 13.59 -2.01 19.24
C GLY A 199 13.33 -2.31 17.76
N VAL A 200 12.16 -2.84 17.36
CA VAL A 200 11.83 -3.02 15.93
C VAL A 200 10.71 -2.08 15.55
N MET A 201 11.01 -1.08 14.70
CA MET A 201 9.97 -0.23 14.14
C MET A 201 8.98 -1.11 13.36
N PRO A 202 7.68 -0.99 13.64
CA PRO A 202 6.64 -1.75 12.96
C PRO A 202 6.64 -1.52 11.45
N ALA A 203 6.41 -2.58 10.68
CA ALA A 203 6.33 -2.49 9.22
C ALA A 203 5.35 -1.40 8.76
N TRP A 204 4.21 -1.28 9.44
CA TRP A 204 3.21 -0.24 9.22
C TRP A 204 3.75 1.18 9.50
N LEU A 205 4.42 1.41 10.63
CA LEU A 205 4.96 2.73 10.97
C LEU A 205 6.11 3.17 10.05
N MET A 206 6.74 2.24 9.33
CA MET A 206 7.79 2.56 8.36
C MET A 206 7.25 2.97 6.98
N SER A 207 6.05 2.48 6.61
CA SER A 207 5.45 2.76 5.30
C SER A 207 4.41 3.87 5.30
N HIS A 208 3.79 4.20 6.45
CA HIS A 208 2.66 5.13 6.51
C HIS A 208 2.99 6.49 7.16
N PRO A 209 2.30 7.59 6.79
CA PRO A 209 2.42 8.91 7.42
C PRO A 209 2.03 8.88 8.91
N PRO A 210 2.39 9.93 9.68
CA PRO A 210 1.98 10.05 11.08
C PRO A 210 0.46 9.94 11.27
N THR A 211 0.04 9.14 12.26
CA THR A 211 -1.37 8.88 12.57
C THR A 211 -2.20 10.16 12.69
N LYS A 212 -1.70 11.17 13.41
CA LYS A 212 -2.43 12.42 13.66
C LYS A 212 -2.78 13.17 12.38
N ASP A 213 -1.87 13.19 11.40
CA ASP A 213 -2.07 13.91 10.14
C ASP A 213 -3.12 13.19 9.27
N ARG A 214 -3.13 11.86 9.29
CA ARG A 214 -4.12 11.02 8.59
C ARG A 214 -5.51 11.19 9.18
N ILE A 215 -5.64 11.13 10.51
CA ILE A 215 -6.91 11.37 11.21
C ILE A 215 -7.45 12.76 10.88
N ALA A 216 -6.61 13.80 10.97
CA ALA A 216 -7.03 15.16 10.63
C ALA A 216 -7.44 15.31 9.16
N ALA A 217 -6.86 14.52 8.24
CA ALA A 217 -7.30 14.47 6.85
C ALA A 217 -8.71 13.86 6.71
N ILE A 218 -8.95 12.71 7.36
CA ILE A 218 -10.26 12.05 7.39
C ILE A 218 -11.34 13.00 7.93
N GLU A 219 -11.07 13.70 9.03
CA GLU A 219 -12.01 14.66 9.62
C GLU A 219 -12.34 15.82 8.67
N ARG A 220 -11.35 16.31 7.90
CA ARG A 220 -11.61 17.32 6.86
C ARG A 220 -12.53 16.77 5.77
N HIS A 221 -12.33 15.52 5.35
CA HIS A 221 -13.19 14.87 4.37
C HIS A 221 -14.62 14.72 4.88
N GLU A 222 -14.82 14.24 6.11
CA GLU A 222 -16.14 14.14 6.78
C GLU A 222 -16.91 15.47 6.72
N ILE A 223 -16.26 16.56 7.12
CA ILE A 223 -16.86 17.91 7.12
C ILE A 223 -17.22 18.32 5.68
N SER A 224 -16.33 18.12 4.72
CA SER A 224 -16.53 18.53 3.33
C SER A 224 -17.62 17.74 2.61
N TRP A 225 -17.80 16.46 2.95
CA TRP A 225 -18.78 15.59 2.34
C TRP A 225 -20.15 15.66 3.02
N GLY A 226 -20.24 16.35 4.17
CA GLY A 226 -21.45 16.34 4.99
C GLY A 226 -21.79 14.93 5.49
N ALA A 227 -20.77 14.09 5.69
CA ALA A 227 -20.94 12.75 6.20
C ALA A 227 -21.34 12.82 7.69
N PRO A 228 -22.26 11.95 8.15
CA PRO A 228 -22.70 11.90 9.54
C PRO A 228 -21.61 11.43 10.49
#